data_AF-A0A920LS91-F1
#
_entry.id   AF-A0A920LS91-F1
#
_cell.length_a   1.000
_cell.length_b   1.000
_cell.length_c   1.000
_cell.angle_alpha   90.00
_cell.angle_beta   90.00
_cell.angle_gamma   90.00
#
_symmetry.space_group_name_H-M   'P 1'
#
loop_
_entity.id
_entity.type
_entity.pdbx_description
1 polymer ?
#
loop_
_entity_poly.entity_id
_entity_poly.type
_entity_poly.pdbx_seq_one_letter_code
_entity_poly.pdbx_strand_id
1 'polypeptide(L)' 'MTDLQTPLLDKIQTLEDLRQLPESQLHQLADELRNETISAVSQTGGHLGLD' A
#
# COMPACT_ATOMS: atom_id res chain seq x y z
N MET A 1 6.20 -12.55 -7.34
CA MET A 1 4.83 -12.10 -7.08
C MET A 1 4.66 -12.05 -5.57
N THR A 2 5.17 -11.00 -4.96
CA THR A 2 4.98 -10.74 -3.52
C THR A 2 3.60 -10.13 -3.38
N ASP A 3 2.65 -10.95 -2.94
CA ASP A 3 1.30 -10.53 -2.58
C ASP A 3 1.42 -9.67 -1.32
N LEU A 4 1.54 -8.36 -1.52
CA LEU A 4 1.55 -7.38 -0.44
C LEU A 4 0.16 -7.37 0.16
N GLN A 5 0.03 -7.90 1.37
CA GLN A 5 -1.23 -7.84 2.09
C GLN A 5 -1.48 -6.39 2.50
N THR A 6 -2.42 -5.73 1.83
CA THR A 6 -2.83 -4.36 2.11
C THR A 6 -4.28 -4.30 2.62
N PRO A 7 -4.62 -4.96 3.74
CA PRO A 7 -5.99 -5.14 4.21
C PRO A 7 -6.72 -3.84 4.59
N LEU A 8 -6.02 -2.73 4.88
CA LEU A 8 -6.66 -1.44 5.06
C LEU A 8 -6.85 -0.73 3.72
N LEU A 9 -5.83 -0.73 2.87
CA LEU A 9 -5.91 -0.11 1.54
C LEU A 9 -6.98 -0.79 0.66
N ASP A 10 -7.08 -2.12 0.67
CA ASP A 10 -8.10 -2.91 -0.05
C ASP A 10 -9.53 -2.58 0.37
N LYS A 11 -9.73 -2.14 1.62
CA LYS A 11 -11.06 -1.77 2.14
C LYS A 11 -11.47 -0.36 1.75
N ILE A 12 -10.53 0.50 1.40
CA ILE A 12 -10.79 1.89 1.01
C ILE A 12 -11.08 1.92 -0.49
N GLN A 13 -12.37 2.03 -0.83
CA GLN A 13 -12.78 2.18 -2.23
C GLN A 13 -13.06 3.65 -2.59
N THR A 14 -13.30 4.50 -1.59
CA THR A 14 -13.62 5.91 -1.79
C THR A 14 -12.83 6.83 -0.86
N LEU A 15 -12.75 8.11 -1.22
CA LEU A 15 -12.18 9.14 -0.35
C LEU A 15 -12.96 9.32 0.97
N GLU A 16 -14.22 8.89 1.01
CA GLU A 16 -15.02 8.93 2.23
C GLU A 16 -14.59 7.85 3.23
N ASP A 17 -14.31 6.63 2.77
CA ASP A 17 -13.77 5.55 3.61
C ASP A 17 -12.45 5.96 4.26
N LEU A 18 -11.57 6.63 3.51
CA LEU A 18 -10.32 7.18 4.03
C LEU A 18 -10.55 8.18 5.17
N ARG A 19 -11.56 9.05 5.04
CA ARG A 19 -11.90 10.07 6.05
C ARG A 19 -12.59 9.48 7.28
N GLN A 20 -13.23 8.32 7.15
CA GLN A 20 -13.89 7.62 8.26
C GLN A 20 -12.94 6.73 9.06
N LEU A 21 -11.69 6.53 8.59
CA LEU A 21 -10.71 5.73 9.31
C LEU A 21 -10.27 6.41 10.61
N PRO A 22 -10.09 5.63 11.69
CA PRO A 22 -9.55 6.15 12.93
C PRO A 22 -8.09 6.57 12.74
N GLU A 23 -7.67 7.62 13.44
CA GLU A 23 -6.32 8.19 13.33
C GLU A 23 -5.22 7.15 13.62
N SER A 24 -5.50 6.17 14.49
CA SER A 24 -4.60 5.06 14.81
C SER A 24 -4.32 4.12 13.62
N GLN A 25 -5.21 4.07 12.62
CA GLN A 25 -5.05 3.24 11.42
C GLN A 25 -4.41 4.02 10.26
N LEU A 26 -4.33 5.35 10.33
CA LEU A 26 -3.72 6.16 9.26
C LEU A 26 -2.24 5.85 9.07
N HIS A 27 -1.52 5.54 10.15
CA HIS A 27 -0.12 5.16 10.04
C HIS A 27 0.04 3.83 9.28
N GLN A 28 -0.73 2.81 9.63
CA GLN A 28 -0.70 1.51 8.94
C GLN A 28 -1.09 1.67 7.46
N LEU A 29 -2.12 2.46 7.18
CA LEU A 29 -2.52 2.74 5.79
C LEU A 29 -1.41 3.41 4.99
N ALA A 30 -0.68 4.36 5.58
CA ALA A 30 0.43 5.04 4.91
C ALA A 30 1.59 4.08 4.60
N ASP A 31 1.87 3.13 5.50
CA ASP A 31 2.88 2.08 5.27
C ASP A 31 2.44 1.10 4.17
N GLU A 32 1.17 0.69 4.17
CA GLU A 32 0.60 -0.17 3.12
C GLU A 32 0.68 0.51 1.75
N LEU A 33 0.26 1.78 1.65
CA LEU A 33 0.33 2.57 0.41
C LEU A 33 1.77 2.74 -0.09
N ARG A 34 2.72 2.99 0.82
CA ARG A 34 4.15 3.10 0.48
C ARG A 34 4.67 1.78 -0.09
N ASN A 35 4.39 0.66 0.58
CA ASN A 35 4.88 -0.64 0.15
C ASN A 35 4.27 -1.06 -1.19
N GLU A 36 2.98 -0.81 -1.40
CA GLU A 36 2.32 -1.04 -2.69
C GLU A 36 2.98 -0.20 -3.80
N THR A 37 3.20 1.09 -3.56
CA THR A 37 3.86 1.98 -4.51
C THR A 37 5.28 1.49 -4.85
N ILE A 38 6.06 1.10 -3.84
CA ILE A 38 7.42 0.55 -4.01
C ILE A 38 7.37 -0.73 -4.83
N SER A 39 6.42 -1.62 -4.56
CA SER A 39 6.26 -2.87 -5.30
C SER A 39 5.84 -2.64 -6.75
N ALA A 40 4.87 -1.75 -6.98
CA ALA A 40 4.40 -1.39 -8.31
C ALA A 40 5.54 -0.79 -9.16
N VAL A 41 6.37 0.10 -8.59
CA VAL A 41 7.54 0.63 -9.31
C VAL A 41 8.68 -0.40 -9.44
N SER A 42 8.85 -1.30 -8.48
CA SER A 42 9.82 -2.40 -8.56
C SER A 42 9.46 -3.38 -9.67
N GLN A 43 8.17 -3.67 -9.84
CA GLN A 43 7.66 -4.49 -10.94
C GLN A 43 7.89 -3.84 -12.31
N THR A 44 7.82 -2.50 -12.37
CA THR A 44 8.02 -1.73 -13.61
C THR A 44 9.51 -1.44 -13.88
N GLY A 45 10.39 -1.58 -12.88
CA GLY A 45 11.81 -1.20 -12.95
C GLY A 45 12.86 -2.28 -12.66
N GLY A 46 12.50 -3.50 -12.24
CA GLY A 46 13.45 -4.36 -11.53
C GLY A 46 13.43 -5.85 -11.87
N HIS A 47 14.10 -6.21 -12.98
CA HIS A 47 14.99 -7.38 -13.01
C HIS A 47 16.44 -6.99 -12.62
N LEU A 48 16.64 -5.83 -11.97
CA LEU A 48 17.95 -5.16 -11.89
C LEU A 48 18.36 -4.64 -10.50
N GLY A 49 17.78 -5.12 -9.40
CA GLY A 49 18.35 -4.72 -8.10
C GLY A 49 17.86 -5.55 -6.92
N LEU A 50 18.83 -6.16 -6.24
CA LEU A 50 18.81 -6.88 -4.96
C LEU A 50 18.57 -8.39 -5.11
N ASP A 51 19.54 -9.19 -5.54
CA ASP A 51 20.75 -9.61 -4.77
C ASP A 51 21.35 -8.64 -3.73
#